data_AF-A0AAJ8B1U1-F1
#
_entry.id   AF-A0AAJ8B1U1-F1
#
_cell.length_a   1.000
_cell.length_b   1.000
_cell.length_c   1.000
_cell.angle_alpha   90.00
_cell.angle_beta   90.00
_cell.angle_gamma   90.00
#
_symmetry.space_group_name_H-M   'P 1'
#
loop_
_entity.id
_entity.type
_entity.pdbx_description
1 polymer ?
#
loop_
_entity_poly.entity_id
_entity_poly.type
_entity_poly.pdbx_seq_one_letter_code
_entity_poly.pdbx_strand_id
1 'polypeptide(L)'
;MMMMPALSSAALLLLLLLPGTLTESHPPVSISVVVESPNTKPVTYTTHVVFRGILLGALKRLMNSNANFKFTYTEDPNYGPYLESVNGVAGSAEDHTYWELLVETPDDKTIRPDVGIGCYIPSANDKIILRFSKYNNQCTT
;
A
#
# COMPACT_ATOMS: atom_id res chain seq x y z
N MET A 1 52.69 20.25 -40.88
CA MET A 1 51.26 20.63 -40.94
C MET A 1 50.45 19.40 -40.52
N MET A 2 49.71 19.57 -39.41
CA MET A 2 48.75 18.70 -38.71
C MET A 2 48.76 17.17 -38.94
N MET A 3 49.13 16.44 -37.89
CA MET A 3 48.84 15.01 -37.69
C MET A 3 47.45 14.88 -37.06
N MET A 4 46.48 14.27 -37.76
CA MET A 4 45.23 13.84 -37.13
C MET A 4 45.39 12.39 -36.67
N PRO A 5 45.26 12.09 -35.36
CA PRO A 5 45.19 10.72 -34.92
C PRO A 5 43.79 10.18 -35.25
N ALA A 6 43.75 9.10 -36.04
CA ALA A 6 42.54 8.33 -36.28
C ALA A 6 42.08 7.71 -34.95
N LEU A 7 40.97 8.20 -34.40
CA LEU A 7 40.34 7.62 -33.22
C LEU A 7 39.84 6.20 -33.56
N SER A 8 40.43 5.23 -32.86
CA SER A 8 40.26 3.79 -33.05
C SER A 8 38.79 3.37 -32.95
N SER A 9 38.24 2.87 -34.06
CA SER A 9 36.85 2.39 -34.21
C SER A 9 36.50 1.21 -33.28
N ALA A 10 37.50 0.51 -32.73
CA ALA A 10 37.31 -0.61 -31.81
C ALA A 10 36.72 -0.18 -30.44
N ALA A 11 37.00 1.04 -29.98
CA ALA A 11 36.47 1.53 -28.70
C ALA A 11 34.95 1.78 -28.71
N LEU A 12 34.40 2.09 -29.89
CA LEU A 12 32.96 2.34 -30.06
C LEU A 12 32.14 1.04 -30.09
N LEU A 13 32.73 -0.04 -30.63
CA LEU A 13 32.13 -1.39 -30.65
C LEU A 13 32.07 -2.05 -29.26
N LEU A 14 33.02 -1.74 -28.37
CA LEU A 14 33.03 -2.22 -26.98
C LEU A 14 31.91 -1.60 -26.13
N LEU A 15 31.49 -0.37 -26.42
CA LEU A 15 30.37 0.30 -25.73
C LEU A 15 29.00 -0.28 -26.09
N LEU A 16 28.86 -0.91 -27.27
CA LEU A 16 27.62 -1.57 -27.73
C LEU A 16 27.44 -2.98 -27.15
N LEU A 17 28.49 -3.55 -26.55
CA LEU A 17 28.49 -4.90 -25.97
C LEU A 17 28.18 -4.91 -24.47
N LEU A 18 28.08 -3.75 -23.81
CA LEU A 18 27.50 -3.69 -22.48
C LEU A 18 26.00 -3.88 -22.62
N PRO A 19 25.40 -4.94 -22.07
CA PRO A 19 23.96 -4.96 -21.87
C PRO A 19 23.67 -3.80 -20.92
N GLY A 20 23.24 -2.67 -21.47
CA GLY A 20 22.72 -1.55 -20.71
C GLY A 20 21.39 -1.94 -20.11
N THR A 21 21.40 -2.85 -19.12
CA THR A 21 20.27 -3.02 -18.22
C THR A 21 20.30 -1.81 -17.31
N LEU A 22 19.65 -0.72 -17.73
CA LEU A 22 19.23 0.32 -16.81
C LEU A 22 18.26 -0.34 -15.83
N THR A 23 18.76 -0.80 -14.69
CA THR A 23 17.92 -1.26 -13.59
C THR A 23 17.14 -0.05 -13.10
N GLU A 24 15.88 0.06 -13.49
CA GLU A 24 14.98 1.11 -13.02
C GLU A 24 14.85 0.98 -11.49
N SER A 25 15.45 1.92 -10.76
CA SER A 25 15.40 1.92 -9.30
C SER A 25 14.05 2.46 -8.86
N HIS A 26 13.27 1.61 -8.20
CA HIS A 26 11.99 1.99 -7.64
C HIS A 26 12.11 2.02 -6.11
N PRO A 27 12.48 3.15 -5.51
CA PRO A 27 12.57 3.23 -4.06
C PRO A 27 11.21 2.98 -3.42
N PRO A 28 11.15 2.42 -2.20
CA PRO A 28 9.90 2.32 -1.47
C PRO A 28 9.27 3.70 -1.26
N VAL A 29 7.94 3.77 -1.36
CA VAL A 29 7.18 4.99 -1.12
C VAL A 29 6.51 4.94 0.24
N SER A 30 6.56 6.06 0.96
CA SER A 30 5.94 6.20 2.28
C SER A 30 4.43 6.37 2.16
N ILE A 31 3.70 5.78 3.10
CA ILE A 31 2.26 5.94 3.26
C ILE A 31 1.92 6.13 4.75
N SER A 32 0.78 6.75 5.01
CA SER A 32 0.22 6.83 6.37
C SER A 32 -0.93 5.84 6.53
N VAL A 33 -1.05 5.25 7.71
CA VAL A 33 -2.16 4.37 8.10
C VAL A 33 -2.84 4.99 9.31
N VAL A 34 -4.07 5.45 9.14
CA VAL A 34 -4.93 6.03 10.17
C VAL A 34 -5.91 4.95 10.62
N VAL A 35 -5.97 4.73 11.94
CA VAL A 35 -6.94 3.81 12.55
C VAL A 35 -8.00 4.63 13.27
N GLU A 36 -9.24 4.54 12.81
CA GLU A 36 -10.41 5.18 13.40
C GLU A 36 -11.26 4.13 14.13
N SER A 37 -10.85 3.77 15.35
CA SER A 37 -11.61 2.84 16.22
C SER A 37 -12.76 3.53 16.96
N PRO A 38 -13.78 2.78 17.42
CA PRO A 38 -14.90 3.34 18.18
C PRO A 38 -14.44 4.01 19.47
N ASN A 39 -15.01 5.17 19.78
CA ASN A 39 -14.83 5.88 21.06
C ASN A 39 -13.36 6.27 21.38
N THR A 40 -12.48 6.26 20.39
CA THR A 40 -11.08 6.67 20.53
C THR A 40 -10.70 7.73 19.51
N LYS A 41 -9.71 8.56 19.83
CA LYS A 41 -9.13 9.47 18.84
C LYS A 41 -8.41 8.67 17.74
N PRO A 42 -8.48 9.10 16.47
CA PRO A 42 -7.73 8.46 15.40
C PRO A 42 -6.23 8.39 15.72
N VAL A 43 -5.61 7.26 15.39
CA VAL A 43 -4.17 7.04 15.57
C VAL A 43 -3.51 6.86 14.22
N THR A 44 -2.44 7.62 13.97
CA THR A 44 -1.70 7.57 12.71
C THR A 44 -0.38 6.83 12.88
N TYR A 45 -0.10 5.95 11.95
CA TYR A 45 1.15 5.23 11.80
C TYR A 45 1.76 5.52 10.43
N THR A 46 3.05 5.30 10.28
CA THR A 46 3.76 5.43 8.99
C THR A 46 4.43 4.12 8.64
N THR A 47 4.36 3.75 7.36
CA THR A 47 5.04 2.60 6.79
C THR A 47 5.39 2.91 5.33
N HIS A 48 5.89 1.92 4.60
CA HIS A 48 6.19 2.06 3.18
C HIS A 48 5.70 0.86 2.37
N VAL A 49 5.54 1.08 1.07
CA VAL A 49 5.32 0.04 0.06
C VAL A 49 6.44 0.06 -0.97
N VAL A 50 6.89 -1.12 -1.37
CA VAL A 50 7.78 -1.28 -2.52
C VAL A 50 7.01 -1.09 -3.81
N PHE A 51 7.70 -1.00 -4.95
CA PHE A 51 7.07 -0.92 -6.26
C PHE A 51 6.00 -1.99 -6.46
N ARG A 52 4.76 -1.55 -6.76
CA ARG A 52 3.57 -2.39 -6.94
C ARG A 52 3.22 -3.28 -5.73
N GLY A 53 3.75 -2.96 -4.55
CA GLY A 53 3.45 -3.66 -3.31
C GLY A 53 2.03 -3.37 -2.82
N ILE A 54 1.29 -4.40 -2.47
CA ILE A 54 -0.07 -4.30 -1.95
C ILE A 54 -0.11 -3.81 -0.49
N LEU A 55 -1.26 -3.25 -0.10
CA LEU A 55 -1.51 -2.72 1.24
C LEU A 55 -1.28 -3.78 2.34
N LEU A 56 -1.71 -5.03 2.14
CA LEU A 56 -1.48 -6.12 3.09
C LEU A 56 0.02 -6.27 3.43
N GLY A 57 0.91 -6.13 2.46
CA GLY A 57 2.35 -6.15 2.70
C GLY A 57 2.83 -4.98 3.56
N ALA A 58 2.25 -3.80 3.37
CA ALA A 58 2.53 -2.61 4.18
C ALA A 58 2.06 -2.78 5.64
N LEU A 59 0.85 -3.32 5.83
CA LEU A 59 0.28 -3.59 7.15
C LEU A 59 1.08 -4.66 7.89
N LYS A 60 1.51 -5.73 7.22
CA LYS A 60 2.41 -6.75 7.81
C LYS A 60 3.74 -6.15 8.24
N ARG A 61 4.37 -5.31 7.41
CA ARG A 61 5.58 -4.57 7.79
C ARG A 61 5.34 -3.71 9.03
N LEU A 62 4.25 -2.94 9.03
CA LEU A 62 3.91 -2.04 10.15
C LEU A 62 3.71 -2.82 11.45
N MET A 63 2.98 -3.92 11.41
CA MET A 63 2.75 -4.80 12.57
C MET A 63 4.04 -5.42 13.12
N ASN A 64 5.01 -5.72 12.25
CA ASN A 64 6.30 -6.26 12.64
C ASN A 64 7.21 -5.18 13.25
N SER A 65 7.13 -3.93 12.78
CA SER A 65 7.98 -2.83 13.26
C SER A 65 7.39 -2.05 14.43
N ASN A 66 6.09 -2.14 14.68
CA ASN A 66 5.40 -1.35 15.69
C ASN A 66 4.48 -2.24 16.55
N ALA A 67 4.87 -2.42 17.82
CA ALA A 67 4.11 -3.26 18.77
C ALA A 67 2.69 -2.73 19.06
N ASN A 68 2.45 -1.44 18.85
CA ASN A 68 1.15 -0.78 19.07
C ASN A 68 0.24 -0.85 17.84
N PHE A 69 0.67 -1.47 16.74
CA PHE A 69 -0.17 -1.77 15.59
C PHE A 69 -0.35 -3.28 15.47
N LYS A 70 -1.59 -3.76 15.59
CA LYS A 70 -1.95 -5.16 15.42
C LYS A 70 -3.16 -5.24 14.49
N PHE A 71 -3.19 -6.25 13.64
CA PHE A 71 -4.38 -6.55 12.85
C PHE A 71 -4.49 -8.06 12.60
N THR A 72 -5.70 -8.53 12.37
CA THR A 72 -5.96 -9.89 11.90
C THR A 72 -6.74 -9.85 10.61
N TYR A 73 -6.58 -10.91 9.82
CA TYR A 73 -7.35 -11.09 8.60
C TYR A 73 -7.56 -12.59 8.36
N THR A 74 -8.65 -12.92 7.69
CA THR A 74 -8.93 -14.26 7.19
C THR A 74 -8.82 -14.30 5.68
N GLU A 75 -8.43 -15.45 5.14
CA GLU A 75 -8.44 -15.68 3.69
C GLU A 75 -9.84 -16.14 3.29
N ASP A 76 -10.58 -15.30 2.58
CA ASP A 76 -11.84 -15.68 1.95
C ASP A 76 -11.55 -16.31 0.57
N PRO A 77 -12.13 -17.48 0.25
CA PRO A 77 -11.86 -18.17 -1.02
C PRO A 77 -12.35 -17.41 -2.27
N ASN A 78 -13.28 -16.47 -2.12
CA ASN A 78 -13.85 -15.68 -3.22
C ASN A 78 -13.21 -14.29 -3.33
N TYR A 79 -12.83 -13.70 -2.19
CA TYR A 79 -12.42 -12.29 -2.11
C TYR A 79 -10.98 -12.07 -1.63
N GLY A 80 -10.31 -13.11 -1.12
CA GLY A 80 -8.97 -13.03 -0.55
C GLY A 80 -8.96 -12.46 0.87
N PRO A 81 -7.88 -11.76 1.29
CA PRO A 81 -7.69 -11.26 2.64
C PRO A 81 -8.79 -10.28 3.10
N TYR A 82 -9.64 -10.73 4.02
CA TYR A 82 -10.66 -9.93 4.69
C TYR A 82 -10.14 -9.38 6.02
N LEU A 83 -10.16 -8.05 6.20
CA LEU A 83 -9.68 -7.39 7.42
C LEU A 83 -10.68 -7.59 8.57
N GLU A 84 -10.28 -8.35 9.58
CA GLU A 84 -11.18 -8.73 10.68
C GLU A 84 -11.07 -7.80 11.89
N SER A 85 -9.85 -7.49 12.29
CA SER A 85 -9.59 -6.67 13.47
C SER A 85 -8.40 -5.74 13.30
N VAL A 86 -8.44 -4.60 13.97
CA VAL A 86 -7.32 -3.66 14.12
C VAL A 86 -7.23 -3.24 15.58
N ASN A 87 -6.03 -3.30 16.14
CA ASN A 87 -5.71 -2.94 17.52
C ASN A 87 -6.66 -3.57 18.57
N GLY A 88 -7.05 -4.82 18.35
CA GLY A 88 -7.91 -5.59 19.26
C GLY A 88 -9.42 -5.35 19.11
N VAL A 89 -9.85 -4.49 18.19
CA VAL A 89 -11.27 -4.27 17.90
C VAL A 89 -11.63 -5.05 16.62
N ALA A 90 -12.50 -6.05 16.76
CA ALA A 90 -12.97 -6.89 15.67
C ALA A 90 -14.33 -6.43 15.14
N GLY A 91 -14.56 -6.59 13.83
CA GLY A 91 -15.91 -6.50 13.26
C GLY A 91 -16.80 -7.63 13.77
N SER A 92 -18.11 -7.43 13.68
CA SER A 92 -19.13 -8.38 14.15
C SER A 92 -20.28 -8.41 13.16
N ALA A 93 -20.59 -9.61 12.65
CA ALA A 93 -21.73 -9.81 11.76
C ALA A 93 -23.06 -9.55 12.50
N GLU A 94 -23.16 -9.97 13.77
CA GLU A 94 -24.35 -9.76 14.61
C GLU A 94 -24.62 -8.26 14.85
N ASP A 95 -23.56 -7.48 15.05
CA ASP A 95 -23.65 -6.03 15.28
C ASP A 95 -23.66 -5.20 13.99
N HIS A 96 -23.52 -5.87 12.84
CA HIS A 96 -23.31 -5.28 11.51
C HIS A 96 -22.11 -4.33 11.43
N THR A 97 -21.02 -4.65 12.12
CA THR A 97 -19.80 -3.84 12.16
C THR A 97 -18.65 -4.47 11.40
N TYR A 98 -17.81 -3.64 10.80
CA TYR A 98 -16.70 -4.07 9.95
C TYR A 98 -15.61 -3.00 9.88
N TRP A 99 -14.43 -3.37 9.35
CA TRP A 99 -13.38 -2.42 9.02
C TRP A 99 -13.49 -1.97 7.57
N GLU A 100 -13.79 -0.70 7.37
CA GLU A 100 -13.86 -0.05 6.08
C GLU A 100 -12.48 0.48 5.66
N LEU A 101 -12.09 0.18 4.42
CA LEU A 101 -10.91 0.76 3.78
C LEU A 101 -11.32 2.02 3.03
N LEU A 102 -10.77 3.15 3.45
CA LEU A 102 -10.81 4.42 2.71
C LEU A 102 -9.38 4.86 2.41
N VAL A 103 -9.23 5.66 1.38
CA VAL A 103 -7.94 6.27 1.03
C VAL A 103 -8.16 7.73 0.71
N GLU A 104 -7.44 8.59 1.41
CA GLU A 104 -7.29 9.98 1.01
C GLU A 104 -6.00 10.08 0.19
N THR A 105 -6.16 10.46 -1.09
CA THR A 105 -5.04 10.68 -1.99
C THR A 105 -4.34 12.01 -1.68
N PRO A 106 -3.11 12.24 -2.17
CA PRO A 106 -2.39 13.49 -1.97
C PRO A 106 -3.13 14.75 -2.46
N ASP A 107 -4.12 14.58 -3.34
CA ASP A 107 -4.98 15.65 -3.86
C ASP A 107 -6.24 15.86 -3.00
N ASP A 108 -6.22 15.43 -1.73
CA ASP A 108 -7.31 15.52 -0.74
C ASP A 108 -8.62 14.82 -1.16
N LYS A 109 -8.57 13.92 -2.15
CA LYS A 109 -9.72 13.13 -2.57
C LYS A 109 -9.82 11.88 -1.71
N THR A 110 -10.92 11.74 -0.98
CA THR A 110 -11.25 10.47 -0.32
C THR A 110 -11.95 9.53 -1.30
N ILE A 111 -11.41 8.32 -1.46
CA ILE A 111 -12.00 7.23 -2.21
C ILE A 111 -12.26 6.02 -1.30
N ARG A 112 -13.27 5.24 -1.66
CA ARG A 112 -13.47 3.88 -1.15
C ARG A 112 -13.05 2.91 -2.26
N PRO A 113 -11.90 2.24 -2.15
CA PRO A 113 -11.48 1.27 -3.15
C PRO A 113 -12.53 0.18 -3.33
N ASP A 114 -12.65 -0.31 -4.57
CA ASP A 114 -13.48 -1.47 -4.93
C ASP A 114 -12.76 -2.81 -4.67
N VAL A 115 -11.57 -2.75 -4.05
CA VAL A 115 -10.73 -3.89 -3.71
C VAL A 115 -10.32 -3.85 -2.23
N GLY A 116 -10.05 -5.03 -1.67
CA GLY A 116 -9.58 -5.16 -0.28
C GLY A 116 -8.08 -4.90 -0.09
N ILE A 117 -7.62 -5.06 1.16
CA ILE A 117 -6.22 -4.86 1.55
C ILE A 117 -5.25 -5.80 0.81
N GLY A 118 -5.73 -6.93 0.30
CA GLY A 118 -4.96 -7.89 -0.49
C GLY A 118 -4.65 -7.45 -1.92
N CYS A 119 -5.37 -6.45 -2.45
CA CYS A 119 -5.27 -6.04 -3.86
C CYS A 119 -5.01 -4.54 -4.03
N TYR A 120 -5.37 -3.70 -3.06
CA TYR A 120 -5.07 -2.27 -3.12
C TYR A 120 -3.55 -2.05 -3.17
N ILE A 121 -3.09 -1.28 -4.17
CA ILE A 121 -1.68 -0.87 -4.32
C ILE A 121 -1.60 0.61 -3.95
N PRO A 122 -1.06 0.96 -2.77
CA PRO A 122 -0.93 2.35 -2.37
C PRO A 122 0.02 3.16 -3.26
N SER A 123 -0.35 4.41 -3.48
CA SER A 123 0.50 5.42 -4.12
C SER A 123 1.31 6.19 -3.07
N ALA A 124 2.32 6.93 -3.53
CA ALA A 124 3.14 7.75 -2.65
C ALA A 124 2.28 8.77 -1.90
N ASN A 125 2.48 8.85 -0.58
CA ASN A 125 1.76 9.76 0.33
C ASN A 125 0.25 9.48 0.46
N ASP A 126 -0.25 8.33 0.01
CA ASP A 126 -1.60 7.91 0.35
C ASP A 126 -1.78 7.89 1.88
N LYS A 127 -2.91 8.43 2.34
CA LYS A 127 -3.40 8.26 3.71
C LYS A 127 -4.45 7.15 3.69
N ILE A 128 -4.01 5.95 4.04
CA ILE A 128 -4.87 4.79 4.24
C ILE A 128 -5.65 5.00 5.54
N ILE A 129 -6.96 4.90 5.49
CA ILE A 129 -7.84 5.02 6.66
C ILE A 129 -8.54 3.68 6.85
N LEU A 130 -8.24 3.02 7.96
CA LEU A 130 -8.96 1.85 8.45
C LEU A 130 -10.00 2.35 9.46
N ARG A 131 -11.25 2.44 9.02
CA ARG A 131 -12.35 2.96 9.83
C ARG A 131 -13.24 1.84 10.35
N PHE A 132 -13.52 1.83 11.64
CA PHE A 132 -14.54 0.93 12.16
C PHE A 132 -15.93 1.47 11.84
N SER A 133 -16.64 0.76 10.98
CA SER A 133 -17.91 1.18 10.39
C SER A 133 -19.04 0.21 10.72
N LYS A 134 -20.27 0.66 10.54
CA LYS A 134 -21.48 -0.14 10.65
C LYS A 134 -22.24 -0.11 9.32
N TYR A 135 -22.71 -1.26 8.83
CA TYR A 135 -23.61 -1.30 7.68
C TYR A 135 -25.06 -1.38 8.15
N ASN A 136 -25.95 -0.70 7.42
CA ASN A 136 -27.39 -0.77 7.66
C ASN A 136 -28.01 -1.74 6.65
N ASN A 137 -28.81 -2.71 7.12
CA ASN A 137 -29.49 -3.69 6.25
C ASN A 137 -30.69 -3.11 5.48
N GLN A 138 -30.79 -1.79 5.32
CA GLN A 138 -31.85 -1.20 4.52
C GLN A 138 -31.46 -1.33 3.04
N CYS A 139 -31.87 -2.45 2.43
CA CYS A 139 -31.96 -2.55 0.99
C CYS A 139 -32.99 -1.52 0.53
N THR A 140 -32.55 -0.35 0.06
CA THR A 140 -33.43 0.55 -0.67
C THR A 140 -33.70 -0.06 -2.04
N THR A 141 -34.86 -0.69 -2.18
CA THR A 141 -35.45 -1.12 -3.46
C THR A 141 -35.86 0.06 -4.31
#